data_AF-X1Q8H5-F1
#
_entry.id   AF-X1Q8H5-F1
#
_cell.length_a   1.000
_cell.length_b   1.000
_cell.length_c   1.000
_cell.angle_alpha   90.00
_cell.angle_beta   90.00
_cell.angle_gamma   90.00
#
_symmetry.space_group_name_H-M   'P 1'
#
loop_
_entity.id
_entity.type
_entity.pdbx_description
1 polymer ?
#
loop_
_entity_poly.entity_id
_entity_poly.type
_entity_poly.pdbx_seq_one_letter_code
_entity_poly.pdbx_strand_id
1 'polypeptide(L)' 'MEIQQLLSSMADKGASDLHIRVPGPPVMRIDGKLIPQEDSPRLSPADVEQ' A
#
# COMPACT_ATOMS: atom_id res chain seq x y z
N MET A 1 -7.04 6.64 -5.36
CA MET A 1 -6.36 5.36 -5.70
C MET A 1 -7.25 4.23 -5.23
N GLU A 2 -7.52 3.22 -6.04
CA GLU A 2 -8.47 2.15 -5.65
C GLU A 2 -7.77 1.08 -4.81
N ILE A 3 -8.30 0.78 -3.61
CA ILE A 3 -7.73 -0.22 -2.71
C ILE A 3 -7.58 -1.60 -3.38
N GLN A 4 -8.47 -1.93 -4.31
CA GLN A 4 -8.43 -3.19 -5.08
C GLN A 4 -7.14 -3.33 -5.91
N GLN A 5 -6.63 -2.22 -6.47
CA GLN A 5 -5.39 -2.24 -7.26
C GLN A 5 -4.18 -2.51 -6.36
N LEU A 6 -4.18 -1.96 -5.15
CA LEU A 6 -3.12 -2.21 -4.16
C LEU A 6 -3.13 -3.67 -3.70
N LEU A 7 -4.32 -4.23 -3.44
CA LEU A 7 -4.48 -5.64 -3.06
C LEU A 7 -4.04 -6.59 -4.19
N SER A 8 -4.35 -6.29 -5.44
CA SER A 8 -3.85 -7.05 -6.59
C SER A 8 -2.32 -6.99 -6.66
N SER A 9 -1.74 -5.80 -6.52
CA SER A 9 -0.28 -5.65 -6.53
C SER A 9 0.40 -6.36 -5.35
N MET A 10 -0.25 -6.47 -4.18
CA MET A 10 0.27 -7.28 -3.08
C MET A 10 0.41 -8.74 -3.47
N ALA A 11 -0.64 -9.31 -4.08
CA ALA A 11 -0.66 -10.71 -4.50
C ALA A 11 0.45 -10.98 -5.52
N ASP A 12 0.60 -10.09 -6.51
CA ASP A 12 1.64 -10.20 -7.54
C ASP A 12 3.07 -10.12 -6.95
N LYS A 13 3.26 -9.32 -5.90
CA LYS A 13 4.54 -9.13 -5.22
C LYS A 13 4.81 -10.13 -4.09
N GLY A 14 3.88 -11.02 -3.78
CA GLY A 14 3.99 -11.95 -2.65
C GLY A 14 4.01 -11.23 -1.29
N ALA A 15 3.35 -10.08 -1.18
CA ALA A 15 3.27 -9.35 0.08
C ALA A 15 2.28 -9.99 1.06
N SER A 16 2.65 -10.02 2.32
CA SER A 16 1.85 -10.55 3.44
C SER A 16 0.91 -9.51 4.04
N ASP A 17 1.38 -8.27 4.20
CA ASP A 17 0.62 -7.16 4.77
C ASP A 17 0.67 -5.94 3.85
N LEU A 18 -0.41 -5.16 3.83
CA LEU A 18 -0.46 -3.81 3.27
C LEU A 18 -0.81 -2.82 4.36
N HIS A 19 0.13 -1.93 4.63
CA HIS A 19 0.00 -0.85 5.58
C HIS A 19 -0.40 0.43 4.85
N ILE A 20 -1.54 0.98 5.28
CA ILE A 20 -2.11 2.24 4.80
C ILE A 20 -1.93 3.29 5.91
N ARG A 21 -1.19 4.37 5.62
CA ARG A 21 -0.94 5.47 6.56
C ARG A 21 -0.90 6.79 5.80
N VAL A 22 -1.59 7.80 6.36
CA VAL A 22 -1.58 9.16 5.83
C VAL A 22 -0.74 10.09 6.73
N PRO A 23 -0.01 11.07 6.16
CA PRO A 23 0.34 11.17 4.75
C PRO A 23 1.51 10.22 4.40
N GLY A 24 1.46 9.54 3.25
CA GLY A 24 2.57 8.69 2.80
C GLY A 24 2.18 7.69 1.71
N PRO A 25 3.15 7.05 1.05
CA PRO A 25 2.86 5.95 0.14
C PRO A 25 2.37 4.72 0.93
N PRO A 26 1.61 3.81 0.30
CA PRO A 26 1.35 2.49 0.85
C PRO A 26 2.66 1.75 1.14
N VAL A 27 2.68 0.93 2.19
CA VAL A 27 3.85 0.11 2.55
C VAL A 27 3.44 -1.36 2.53
N MET A 28 4.21 -2.20 1.85
CA MET A 28 3.98 -3.64 1.80
C MET A 28 4.99 -4.38 2.67
N ARG A 29 4.55 -5.45 3.35
CA ARG A 29 5.48 -6.39 3.99
C ARG A 29 5.78 -7.55 3.07
N ILE A 30 7.01 -7.63 2.56
CA ILE A 30 7.49 -8.71 1.70
C ILE A 30 8.67 -9.38 2.40
N ASP A 31 8.60 -10.70 2.60
CA ASP A 31 9.62 -11.48 3.31
C ASP A 31 10.02 -10.86 4.67
N GLY A 32 9.02 -10.40 5.43
CA GLY A 32 9.19 -9.77 6.74
C GLY A 32 9.67 -8.32 6.72
N LYS A 33 10.07 -7.78 5.56
CA LYS A 33 10.58 -6.41 5.41
C LYS A 33 9.49 -5.44 4.98
N LEU A 34 9.50 -4.24 5.55
CA LEU A 34 8.60 -3.15 5.15
C LEU A 34 9.20 -2.41 3.96
N ILE A 35 8.47 -2.41 2.84
CA ILE A 35 8.90 -1.80 1.57
C ILE A 35 7.88 -0.72 1.18
N PRO A 36 8.23 0.56 1.27
CA PRO A 36 7.40 1.66 0.74
C PRO A 36 7.21 1.53 -0.77
N GLN A 37 5.97 1.74 -1.23
CA GLN A 37 5.63 1.72 -2.65
C GLN A 37 5.77 3.14 -3.21
N GLU A 38 7.01 3.62 -3.39
CA GLU A 38 7.31 5.00 -3.79
C GLU A 38 6.76 5.37 -5.18
N ASP A 39 6.56 4.38 -6.06
CA ASP A 39 5.94 4.56 -7.37
C ASP A 39 4.40 4.72 -7.29
N SER A 40 3.81 4.46 -6.12
CA SER A 40 2.38 4.65 -5.89
C SER A 40 2.07 6.08 -5.40
N PRO A 41 0.92 6.65 -5.77
CA PRO A 41 0.46 7.93 -5.23
C PRO A 41 0.49 7.93 -3.69
N ARG A 42 0.91 9.07 -3.12
CA ARG A 42 0.80 9.29 -1.68
C ARG A 42 -0.67 9.33 -1.28
N LEU A 43 -1.00 8.64 -0.20
CA LEU A 43 -2.32 8.61 0.40
C LEU A 43 -2.57 9.91 1.16
N SER A 44 -3.73 10.51 0.92
CA SER A 44 -4.30 11.60 1.69
C SER A 44 -5.42 11.08 2.61
N PRO A 45 -5.85 11.85 3.63
CA PRO A 45 -6.99 11.47 4.47
C PRO A 45 -8.25 11.10 3.67
N ALA A 46 -8.52 11.81 2.56
CA ALA A 46 -9.65 11.53 1.69
C ALA A 46 -9.56 10.19 0.94
N ASP A 47 -8.35 9.62 0.79
CA ASP A 47 -8.17 8.30 0.16
C ASP A 47 -8.44 7.14 1.13
N VAL A 48 -8.50 7.41 2.44
CA VAL A 48 -8.62 6.38 3.50
C VAL A 48 -9.91 6.49 4.32
N GLU A 49 -10.68 7.55 4.14
CA GLU A 49 -12.04 7.67 4.68
C GLU A 49 -13.03 6.92 3.80
N GLN A 50 -13.72 5.93 4.38
CA GLN A 50 -15.00 5.38 3.91
C GLN A 50 -16.00 5.40 5.06
#